data_AF-A0A7C9M785-F1
#
_entry.id   AF-A0A7C9M785-F1
#
_cell.length_a   1.000
_cell.length_b   1.000
_cell.length_c   1.000
_cell.angle_alpha   90.00
_cell.angle_beta   90.00
_cell.angle_gamma   90.00
#
_symmetry.space_group_name_H-M   'P 1'
#
loop_
_entity.id
_entity.type
_entity.pdbx_description
1 polymer ?
#
loop_
_entity_poly.entity_id
_entity_poly.type
_entity_poly.pdbx_seq_one_letter_code
_entity_poly.pdbx_strand_id
1 'polypeptide(L)' 'MSDRELNFAREILGSRSYRDVPDAEVLQEAEGLLSAWLSGETRMERPKLYDHYALLLLALTRQVRALEARVAQLEARDE' A
#
# COMPACT_ATOMS: atom_id res chain seq x y z
N MET A 1 3.90 21.38 -14.09
CA MET A 1 3.37 20.22 -13.34
C MET A 1 2.16 19.73 -14.09
N SER A 2 2.04 18.42 -14.31
CA SER A 2 0.86 17.83 -14.94
C SER A 2 -0.36 18.11 -14.06
N ASP A 3 -1.41 18.74 -14.61
CA ASP A 3 -2.69 19.01 -13.93
C ASP A 3 -3.51 17.72 -13.66
N ARG A 4 -2.94 16.54 -13.89
CA ARG A 4 -3.57 15.25 -13.65
C ARG A 4 -3.56 14.94 -12.16
N GLU A 5 -4.74 14.89 -11.55
CA GLU A 5 -4.94 14.29 -10.23
C GLU A 5 -4.80 12.75 -10.34
N LEU A 6 -4.09 12.15 -9.38
CA LEU A 6 -3.84 10.72 -9.32
C LEU A 6 -4.86 10.01 -8.44
N ASN A 7 -5.39 8.89 -8.93
CA ASN A 7 -6.24 8.01 -8.13
C ASN A 7 -5.39 6.87 -7.56
N PHE A 8 -5.08 6.92 -6.27
CA PHE A 8 -4.15 5.99 -5.62
C PHE A 8 -4.48 4.51 -5.87
N ALA A 9 -5.75 4.13 -5.69
CA ALA A 9 -6.18 2.75 -5.92
C ALA A 9 -6.05 2.35 -7.39
N ARG A 10 -6.40 3.24 -8.32
CA ARG A 10 -6.25 2.99 -9.75
C ARG A 10 -4.79 2.88 -10.18
N GLU A 11 -3.92 3.71 -9.66
CA GLU A 11 -2.48 3.68 -9.99
C GLU A 11 -1.85 2.35 -9.51
N ILE A 12 -2.28 1.82 -8.34
CA ILE A 12 -1.79 0.52 -7.84
C ILE A 12 -2.45 -0.67 -8.55
N LEU A 13 -3.79 -0.67 -8.71
CA LEU A 13 -4.52 -1.82 -9.25
C LEU A 13 -4.40 -1.93 -10.77
N GLY A 14 -4.30 -0.80 -11.47
CA GLY A 14 -4.46 -0.74 -12.92
C GLY A 14 -5.82 -1.29 -13.35
N SER A 15 -5.81 -2.41 -14.08
CA SER A 15 -7.01 -3.14 -14.52
C SER A 15 -7.31 -4.41 -13.69
N ARG A 16 -6.49 -4.70 -12.67
CA ARG A 16 -6.58 -5.93 -11.87
C ARG A 16 -7.57 -5.80 -10.72
N SER A 17 -8.08 -6.94 -10.25
CA SER A 17 -8.79 -6.98 -8.96
C SER A 17 -7.79 -6.79 -7.82
N TYR A 18 -8.23 -6.21 -6.70
CA TYR A 18 -7.40 -6.08 -5.49
C TYR A 18 -6.91 -7.42 -4.92
N ARG A 19 -7.55 -8.53 -5.32
CA ARG A 19 -7.15 -9.89 -4.94
C ARG A 19 -5.97 -10.42 -5.75
N ASP A 20 -5.73 -9.84 -6.91
CA ASP A 20 -4.72 -10.29 -7.87
C ASP A 20 -3.41 -9.49 -7.75
N VAL A 21 -3.39 -8.46 -6.90
CA VAL A 21 -2.20 -7.63 -6.64
C VAL A 21 -1.55 -8.10 -5.33
N PRO A 22 -0.30 -8.60 -5.35
CA PRO A 22 0.40 -9.01 -4.15
C PRO A 22 0.60 -7.86 -3.15
N ASP A 23 0.53 -8.16 -1.85
CA ASP A 23 0.71 -7.15 -0.80
C ASP A 23 2.05 -6.41 -0.93
N ALA A 24 3.13 -7.11 -1.32
CA ALA A 24 4.45 -6.50 -1.54
C ALA A 24 4.45 -5.44 -2.64
N GLU A 25 3.70 -5.69 -3.72
CA GLU A 25 3.55 -4.73 -4.82
C GLU A 25 2.73 -3.52 -4.37
N VAL A 26 1.62 -3.76 -3.66
CA VAL A 26 0.80 -2.68 -3.08
C VAL A 26 1.64 -1.77 -2.19
N LEU A 27 2.50 -2.34 -1.34
CA LEU A 27 3.36 -1.58 -0.43
C LEU A 27 4.40 -0.75 -1.17
N GLN A 28 5.06 -1.34 -2.17
CA GLN A 28 6.09 -0.66 -2.96
C GLN A 28 5.51 0.52 -3.76
N GLU A 29 4.39 0.30 -4.47
CA GLU A 29 3.75 1.36 -5.26
C GLU A 29 3.15 2.44 -4.36
N ALA A 30 2.56 2.04 -3.22
CA ALA A 30 2.06 2.98 -2.22
C ALA A 30 3.16 3.89 -1.67
N GLU A 31 4.35 3.35 -1.38
CA GLU A 31 5.49 4.12 -0.90
C GLU A 31 5.91 5.20 -1.92
N GLY A 32 6.00 4.84 -3.21
CA GLY A 32 6.33 5.78 -4.28
C GLY A 32 5.28 6.89 -4.43
N LEU A 33 4.01 6.53 -4.48
CA LEU A 33 2.91 7.49 -4.62
C LEU A 33 2.79 8.44 -3.42
N LEU A 34 2.95 7.92 -2.20
CA LEU A 34 2.94 8.75 -0.99
C LEU A 34 4.14 9.68 -0.95
N SER A 35 5.33 9.19 -1.33
CA SER A 35 6.54 10.02 -1.37
C SER A 35 6.37 11.20 -2.34
N ALA A 36 5.88 10.93 -3.55
CA ALA A 36 5.64 11.96 -4.57
C ALA A 36 4.53 12.95 -4.17
N TRP A 37 3.55 12.52 -3.38
CA TRP A 37 2.51 13.42 -2.86
C TRP A 37 3.02 14.27 -1.70
N LEU A 38 3.77 13.67 -0.77
CA LEU A 38 4.40 14.38 0.35
C LEU A 38 5.43 15.41 -0.12
N SER A 39 6.14 15.14 -1.22
CA SER A 39 7.07 16.10 -1.85
C SER A 39 6.37 17.20 -2.65
N GLY A 40 5.06 17.08 -2.90
CA GLY A 40 4.28 18.01 -3.72
C GLY A 40 4.50 17.87 -5.22
N GLU A 41 5.19 16.82 -5.68
CA GLU A 41 5.40 16.52 -7.10
C GLU A 41 4.11 16.07 -7.79
N THR A 42 3.21 15.42 -7.05
CA THR A 42 1.93 14.94 -7.55
C THR A 42 0.77 15.43 -6.70
N ARG A 43 -0.40 15.59 -7.34
CA ARG A 43 -1.67 15.83 -6.66
C ARG A 43 -2.48 14.54 -6.72
N MET A 44 -3.01 14.12 -5.58
CA MET A 44 -3.99 13.04 -5.55
C MET A 44 -5.39 13.62 -5.76
N GLU A 45 -6.25 12.82 -6.40
CA GLU A 45 -7.69 13.14 -6.47
C GLU A 45 -8.22 13.33 -5.03
N ARG A 46 -9.36 14.02 -4.88
CA ARG A 46 -10.06 14.12 -3.59
C ARG A 46 -11.14 13.04 -3.37
N PRO A 47 -10.85 11.72 -3.35
CA PRO A 47 -11.71 10.79 -2.64
C PRO A 47 -11.68 10.99 -1.12
N LYS A 48 -12.60 10.34 -0.40
CA LYS A 48 -12.52 10.26 1.05
C LYS A 48 -11.18 9.62 1.41
N LEU A 49 -10.50 10.17 2.41
CA LEU A 49 -9.17 9.74 2.83
C LEU A 49 -9.08 8.22 3.06
N TYR A 50 -10.14 7.63 3.61
CA TYR A 50 -10.27 6.20 3.89
C TYR A 50 -10.24 5.32 2.63
N ASP A 51 -10.77 5.80 1.50
CA ASP A 51 -10.85 5.02 0.27
C ASP A 51 -9.46 4.86 -0.38
N HIS A 52 -8.58 5.86 -0.23
CA HIS A 52 -7.21 5.81 -0.74
C HIS A 52 -6.33 4.81 0.02
N TYR A 53 -6.48 4.79 1.35
CA TYR A 53 -5.60 4.00 2.20
C TYR A 53 -6.11 2.58 2.45
N ALA A 54 -7.32 2.23 2.03
CA ALA A 54 -7.88 0.91 2.26
C ALA A 54 -6.96 -0.23 1.76
N LEU A 55 -6.40 -0.09 0.54
CA LEU A 55 -5.48 -1.08 -0.02
C LEU A 55 -4.17 -1.17 0.77
N LEU A 56 -3.57 -0.02 1.07
CA LEU A 56 -2.34 0.07 1.85
C LEU A 56 -2.53 -0.51 3.25
N LEU A 57 -3.59 -0.13 3.96
CA LEU A 57 -3.89 -0.61 5.31
C LEU A 57 -4.14 -2.11 5.34
N LEU A 58 -4.80 -2.66 4.33
CA LEU A 58 -5.02 -4.10 4.21
C LEU A 58 -3.69 -4.83 4.00
N ALA A 59 -2.84 -4.36 3.09
CA ALA A 59 -1.53 -4.94 2.82
C ALA A 59 -0.64 -4.89 4.07
N LEU A 60 -0.60 -3.76 4.78
CA LEU A 60 0.12 -3.60 6.05
C LEU A 60 -0.38 -4.57 7.12
N THR A 61 -1.69 -4.71 7.27
CA THR A 61 -2.28 -5.64 8.25
C THR A 61 -1.85 -7.08 7.99
N ARG A 62 -1.80 -7.50 6.72
CA ARG A 62 -1.35 -8.84 6.33
C ARG A 62 0.15 -9.01 6.54
N GLN A 63 0.95 -8.02 6.17
CA GLN A 63 2.40 -8.04 6.36
C GLN A 63 2.76 -8.13 7.84
N VAL A 64 2.10 -7.35 8.70
CA VAL A 64 2.29 -7.41 10.16
C VAL A 64 1.99 -8.81 10.68
N ARG A 65 0.84 -9.40 10.34
CA ARG A 65 0.50 -10.78 10.76
C ARG A 65 1.53 -11.81 10.28
N ALA A 66 2.04 -11.66 9.06
CA ALA A 66 3.06 -12.55 8.53
C ALA A 66 4.40 -12.40 9.28
N LEU A 67 4.78 -11.17 9.65
CA LEU A 67 5.97 -10.90 10.44
C LEU A 67 5.82 -11.44 11.87
N GLU A 68 4.70 -11.19 12.53
CA GLU A 68 4.39 -11.73 13.86
C GLU A 68 4.49 -13.26 13.87
N ALA A 69 3.91 -13.93 12.87
CA ALA A 69 4.01 -15.39 12.75
C ALA A 69 5.46 -15.88 12.56
N ARG A 70 6.28 -15.13 11.80
CA ARG A 70 7.71 -15.46 11.62
C ARG A 70 8.51 -15.23 12.90
N VAL A 71 8.25 -14.15 13.62
CA VAL A 71 8.88 -13.85 14.91
C VAL A 71 8.57 -14.95 15.91
N ALA A 72 7.29 -15.32 16.07
CA ALA A 72 6.89 -16.40 16.97
C ALA A 72 7.57 -17.74 16.63
N GLN A 73 7.75 -18.06 15.33
CA GLN A 73 8.47 -19.26 14.91
C GLN A 73 9.97 -19.22 15.22
N LEU A 74 10.59 -18.04 15.18
CA LEU A 74 12.00 -17.86 15.52
C LEU A 74 12.20 -17.94 17.04
N GLU A 75 11.35 -17.26 17.81
CA GLU A 75 11.37 -17.29 19.28
C GLU A 75 11.19 -18.72 19.81
N ALA A 76 10.27 -19.51 19.23
CA ALA A 76 10.06 -20.91 19.61
C ALA A 76 11.20 -21.87 19.24
N ARG A 77 12.19 -21.45 18.45
CA ARG A 77 13.39 -22.24 18.14
C ARG A 77 14.54 -21.98 19.11
N ASP A 78 14.52 -20.82 19.77
CA ASP A 78 15.54 -20.36 20.69
C ASP A 78 15.21 -20.74 22.16
N GLU A 79 14.01 -21.27 22.42
CA GLU A 79 13.56 -21.92 23.67
C GLU A 79 13.78 -23.45 23.67
#